data_AF-A0A0L8AJI2-F1
#
_entry.id   AF-A0A0L8AJI2-F1
#
_cell.length_a   1.000
_cell.length_b   1.000
_cell.length_c   1.000
_cell.angle_alpha   90.00
_cell.angle_beta   90.00
_cell.angle_gamma   90.00
#
_symmetry.space_group_name_H-M   'P 1'
#
loop_
_entity.id
_entity.type
_entity.pdbx_description
1 polymer ?
#
loop_
_entity_poly.entity_id
_entity_poly.type
_entity_poly.pdbx_seq_one_letter_code
_entity_poly.pdbx_strand_id
1 'polypeptide(L)'
;MAVDMSEMAEMMKSLGGADDEFIKSMDEMEVSFEEKVARMEAINGVSNWRNEFDRENLKYEVLFDFANVDALNAGMSEFYRDSTEVGSTKLTTFFIQKGNTFERTENNGIVDNFKKGLQEDGEEELDLEMAAMLFGDASYKQTIEFDNKIKSVSNKEYVISDDKKVASWEYRLFIKEDFNKKPKTKIVIK
;
A
#
# COMPACT_ATOMS: atom_id res chain seq x y z
N MET A 1 2.84 -5.66 -3.54
CA MET A 1 1.66 -4.78 -3.35
C MET A 1 0.52 -5.41 -4.11
N ALA A 2 -0.69 -5.38 -3.58
CA ALA A 2 -1.88 -5.81 -4.28
C ALA A 2 -2.93 -4.69 -4.22
N VAL A 3 -3.65 -4.50 -5.32
CA VAL A 3 -4.81 -3.63 -5.46
C VAL A 3 -5.97 -4.54 -5.84
N ASP A 4 -6.97 -4.65 -4.98
CA ASP A 4 -8.16 -5.47 -5.20
C ASP A 4 -9.34 -4.52 -5.44
N MET A 5 -9.94 -4.61 -6.63
CA MET A 5 -11.06 -3.75 -7.03
C MET A 5 -12.34 -4.56 -7.28
N SER A 6 -12.39 -5.82 -6.85
CA SER A 6 -13.54 -6.71 -7.04
C SER A 6 -14.85 -6.07 -6.55
N GLU A 7 -14.88 -5.57 -5.30
CA GLU A 7 -16.06 -4.93 -4.70
C GLU A 7 -16.46 -3.64 -5.43
N MET A 8 -15.47 -2.80 -5.79
CA MET A 8 -15.71 -1.58 -6.55
C MET A 8 -16.34 -1.89 -7.92
N ALA A 9 -15.89 -2.95 -8.57
CA ALA A 9 -16.41 -3.35 -9.87
C ALA A 9 -17.80 -3.95 -9.79
N GLU A 10 -18.12 -4.74 -8.76
CA GLU A 10 -19.48 -5.20 -8.50
C GLU A 10 -20.44 -4.03 -8.30
N MET A 11 -20.01 -3.03 -7.54
CA MET A 11 -20.77 -1.79 -7.34
C MET A 11 -21.00 -1.04 -8.67
N MET A 12 -19.95 -0.81 -9.47
CA MET A 12 -20.08 -0.14 -10.77
C MET A 12 -20.99 -0.90 -11.73
N LYS A 13 -20.92 -2.24 -11.74
CA LYS A 13 -21.87 -3.09 -12.49
C LYS A 13 -23.31 -2.88 -12.03
N SER A 14 -23.54 -2.79 -10.72
CA SER A 14 -24.87 -2.57 -10.15
C SER A 14 -25.46 -1.19 -10.47
N LEU A 15 -24.60 -0.18 -10.65
CA LEU A 15 -24.95 1.18 -11.04
C LEU A 15 -25.04 1.35 -12.58
N GLY A 16 -24.78 0.29 -13.35
CA GLY A 16 -24.90 0.28 -14.81
C GLY A 16 -23.67 0.79 -15.58
N GLY A 17 -22.53 0.97 -14.91
CA GLY A 17 -21.30 1.62 -15.42
C GLY A 17 -20.05 0.75 -15.38
N ALA A 18 -20.15 -0.54 -15.72
CA ALA A 18 -18.97 -1.34 -16.03
C ALA A 18 -18.74 -1.32 -17.55
N ASP A 19 -18.47 -0.13 -18.07
CA ASP A 19 -18.21 0.20 -19.46
C ASP A 19 -16.72 0.36 -19.75
N ASP A 20 -16.38 0.54 -21.03
CA ASP A 20 -15.02 0.66 -21.58
C ASP A 20 -14.14 1.69 -20.82
N GLU A 21 -14.75 2.64 -20.11
CA GLU A 21 -14.07 3.65 -19.31
C GLU A 21 -13.38 3.07 -18.07
N PHE A 22 -13.99 2.08 -17.41
CA PHE A 22 -13.37 1.35 -16.29
C PHE A 22 -12.21 0.48 -16.78
N ILE A 23 -12.35 -0.18 -17.94
CA ILE A 23 -11.26 -0.95 -18.53
C ILE A 23 -10.08 -0.04 -18.89
N LYS A 24 -10.37 1.13 -19.46
CA LYS A 24 -9.34 2.11 -19.82
C LYS A 24 -8.58 2.64 -18.60
N SER A 25 -9.24 2.89 -17.47
CA SER A 25 -8.56 3.33 -16.24
C SER A 25 -7.62 2.25 -15.68
N MET A 26 -7.93 0.97 -15.90
CA MET A 26 -7.03 -0.13 -15.55
C MET A 26 -5.80 -0.20 -16.45
N ASP A 27 -5.97 -0.01 -17.76
CA ASP A 27 -4.84 0.06 -18.70
C ASP A 27 -3.91 1.24 -18.36
N GLU A 28 -4.48 2.40 -17.99
CA GLU A 28 -3.70 3.56 -17.53
C GLU A 28 -2.94 3.28 -16.23
N MET A 29 -3.55 2.53 -15.30
CA MET A 29 -2.91 2.10 -14.06
C MET A 29 -1.74 1.15 -14.33
N GLU A 30 -1.91 0.20 -15.25
CA GLU A 30 -0.85 -0.73 -15.68
C GLU A 30 0.36 0.03 -16.24
N VAL A 31 0.13 0.97 -17.17
CA VAL A 31 1.20 1.82 -17.73
C VAL A 31 1.93 2.61 -16.64
N SER A 32 1.20 3.20 -15.69
CA SER A 32 1.81 3.93 -14.56
C SER A 32 2.72 3.03 -13.71
N PHE A 33 2.32 1.77 -13.51
CA PHE A 33 3.15 0.81 -12.80
C PHE A 33 4.40 0.43 -13.57
N GLU A 34 4.31 0.18 -14.88
CA GLU A 34 5.47 -0.14 -15.72
C GLU A 34 6.53 0.97 -15.69
N GLU A 35 6.11 2.23 -15.74
CA GLU A 35 7.04 3.37 -15.64
C GLU A 35 7.76 3.42 -14.28
N LYS A 36 7.05 3.11 -13.19
CA LYS A 36 7.62 3.04 -11.83
C LYS A 36 8.59 1.87 -11.71
N VAL A 37 8.25 0.73 -12.31
CA VAL A 37 9.07 -0.49 -12.32
C VAL A 37 10.42 -0.21 -12.98
N ALA A 38 10.44 0.41 -14.16
CA ALA A 38 11.68 0.72 -14.87
C ALA A 38 12.66 1.55 -14.02
N ARG A 39 12.14 2.46 -13.19
CA ARG A 39 12.97 3.23 -12.25
C ARG A 39 13.42 2.41 -11.05
N MET A 40 12.57 1.52 -10.54
CA MET A 40 12.91 0.63 -9.43
C MET A 40 13.97 -0.41 -9.81
N GLU A 41 13.95 -0.95 -11.03
CA GLU A 41 14.97 -1.89 -11.51
C GLU A 41 16.38 -1.28 -11.60
N ALA A 42 16.48 0.05 -11.71
CA ALA A 42 17.77 0.75 -11.67
C ALA A 42 18.38 0.82 -10.25
N ILE A 43 17.63 0.45 -9.21
CA ILE A 43 18.07 0.49 -7.81
C ILE A 43 18.85 -0.78 -7.50
N ASN A 44 20.10 -0.61 -7.02
CA ASN A 44 20.93 -1.73 -6.61
C ASN A 44 20.25 -2.54 -5.49
N GLY A 45 20.13 -3.85 -5.69
CA GLY A 45 19.49 -4.77 -4.75
C GLY A 45 17.98 -4.91 -4.91
N VAL A 46 17.37 -4.31 -5.94
CA VAL A 46 16.00 -4.62 -6.39
C VAL A 46 16.08 -5.59 -7.56
N SER A 47 15.25 -6.62 -7.56
CA SER A 47 15.26 -7.67 -8.60
C SER A 47 13.92 -8.39 -8.71
N ASN A 48 13.82 -9.27 -9.72
CA ASN A 48 12.71 -10.20 -9.89
C ASN A 48 11.33 -9.55 -9.81
N TRP A 49 11.16 -8.43 -10.53
CA TRP A 49 9.85 -7.82 -10.69
C TRP A 49 8.90 -8.79 -11.39
N ARG A 50 7.67 -8.86 -10.88
CA ARG A 50 6.56 -9.61 -11.47
C ARG A 50 5.28 -8.80 -11.32
N ASN A 51 4.47 -8.77 -12.36
CA ASN A 51 3.09 -8.33 -12.29
C ASN A 51 2.15 -9.54 -12.42
N GLU A 52 1.09 -9.55 -11.64
CA GLU A 52 0.03 -10.54 -11.76
C GLU A 52 -1.28 -9.80 -11.82
N PHE A 53 -1.99 -9.92 -12.95
CA PHE A 53 -3.28 -9.29 -13.13
C PHE A 53 -4.38 -10.35 -13.32
N ASP A 54 -5.21 -10.50 -12.30
CA ASP A 54 -6.41 -11.30 -12.35
C ASP A 54 -7.55 -10.43 -12.88
N ARG A 55 -7.83 -10.54 -14.19
CA ARG A 55 -8.90 -9.82 -14.87
C ARG A 55 -10.30 -10.22 -14.39
N GLU A 56 -10.47 -11.45 -13.91
CA GLU A 56 -11.77 -11.95 -13.47
C GLU A 56 -12.17 -11.34 -12.13
N ASN A 57 -11.20 -11.30 -11.20
CA ASN A 57 -11.39 -10.73 -9.86
C ASN A 57 -10.94 -9.27 -9.77
N LEU A 58 -10.47 -8.68 -10.87
CA LEU A 58 -9.97 -7.30 -10.96
C LEU A 58 -8.93 -6.98 -9.88
N LYS A 59 -8.02 -7.93 -9.70
CA LYS A 59 -6.94 -7.87 -8.70
C LYS A 59 -5.62 -7.72 -9.41
N TYR A 60 -4.89 -6.65 -9.07
CA TYR A 60 -3.59 -6.34 -9.63
C TYR A 60 -2.52 -6.47 -8.56
N GLU A 61 -1.48 -7.25 -8.82
CA GLU A 61 -0.36 -7.46 -7.91
C GLU A 61 0.96 -7.07 -8.56
N VAL A 62 1.82 -6.45 -7.75
CA VAL A 62 3.19 -6.12 -8.11
C VAL A 62 4.12 -6.70 -7.06
N LEU A 63 5.04 -7.56 -7.49
CA LEU A 63 5.99 -8.23 -6.64
C LEU A 63 7.42 -7.82 -7.01
N PHE A 64 8.28 -7.72 -6.00
CA PHE A 64 9.70 -7.43 -6.15
C PHE A 64 10.47 -8.17 -5.07
N ASP A 65 11.69 -8.58 -5.41
CA ASP A 65 12.64 -9.14 -4.46
C ASP A 65 13.68 -8.06 -4.10
N PHE A 66 13.90 -7.87 -2.80
CA PHE A 66 14.84 -6.89 -2.27
C PHE A 66 15.97 -7.60 -1.52
N ALA A 67 17.22 -7.23 -1.82
CA ALA A 67 18.39 -7.84 -1.20
C ALA A 67 18.51 -7.52 0.30
N ASN A 68 18.01 -6.36 0.74
CA ASN A 68 18.00 -5.92 2.13
C ASN A 68 16.99 -4.78 2.36
N VAL A 69 16.86 -4.35 3.62
CA VAL A 69 15.94 -3.28 4.03
C VAL A 69 16.26 -1.91 3.41
N ASP A 70 17.52 -1.64 3.07
CA ASP A 70 17.91 -0.38 2.43
C ASP A 70 17.41 -0.33 0.98
N ALA A 71 17.56 -1.44 0.24
CA ALA A 71 16.99 -1.58 -1.10
C ALA A 71 15.45 -1.49 -1.08
N LEU A 72 14.80 -2.09 -0.07
CA LEU A 72 13.36 -1.97 0.13
C LEU A 72 12.93 -0.51 0.36
N ASN A 73 13.62 0.22 1.25
CA ASN A 73 13.32 1.63 1.50
C ASN A 73 13.52 2.50 0.25
N ALA A 74 14.60 2.26 -0.51
CA ALA A 74 14.86 2.96 -1.76
C ALA A 74 13.77 2.67 -2.80
N GLY A 75 13.42 1.40 -2.98
CA GLY A 75 12.34 0.98 -3.89
C GLY A 75 11.00 1.61 -3.53
N MET A 76 10.63 1.62 -2.24
CA MET A 76 9.40 2.28 -1.80
C MET A 76 9.44 3.80 -1.98
N SER A 77 10.60 4.43 -1.77
CA SER A 77 10.75 5.87 -1.99
C SER A 77 10.51 6.21 -3.46
N GLU A 78 11.02 5.39 -4.38
CA GLU A 78 10.80 5.55 -5.83
C GLU A 78 9.34 5.28 -6.21
N PHE A 79 8.74 4.25 -5.61
CA PHE A 79 7.36 3.88 -5.90
C PHE A 79 6.35 4.96 -5.49
N TYR A 80 6.58 5.60 -4.34
CA TYR A 80 5.72 6.69 -3.82
C TYR A 80 6.15 8.09 -4.27
N ARG A 81 7.21 8.20 -5.06
CA ARG A 81 7.61 9.45 -5.66
C ARG A 81 6.48 9.99 -6.53
N ASP A 82 6.20 11.28 -6.38
CA ASP A 82 5.28 12.00 -7.23
C ASP A 82 5.84 12.04 -8.66
N SER A 83 5.00 11.74 -9.65
CA SER A 83 5.39 11.77 -11.07
C SER A 83 5.85 13.15 -11.54
N THR A 84 5.45 14.22 -10.85
CA THR A 84 5.85 15.60 -11.15
C THR A 84 7.20 15.99 -10.54
N GLU A 85 7.73 15.22 -9.58
CA GLU A 85 9.03 15.51 -8.97
C GLU A 85 10.15 15.29 -9.99
N VAL A 86 10.95 16.33 -10.23
CA VAL A 86 12.14 16.28 -11.10
C VAL A 86 13.40 16.10 -10.25
N GLY A 87 14.33 15.26 -10.70
CA GLY A 87 15.64 15.06 -10.05
C GLY A 87 15.77 13.73 -9.31
N SER A 88 16.61 13.71 -8.26
CA SER A 88 16.86 12.50 -7.46
C SER A 88 15.76 12.28 -6.42
N THR A 89 15.34 11.03 -6.29
CA THR A 89 14.30 10.62 -5.33
C THR A 89 14.74 10.86 -3.90
N LYS A 90 13.87 11.52 -3.11
CA LYS A 90 14.09 11.70 -1.68
C LYS A 90 13.93 10.37 -0.95
N LEU A 91 15.03 9.87 -0.38
CA LEU A 91 15.01 8.64 0.39
C LEU A 91 14.20 8.81 1.68
N THR A 92 13.22 7.94 1.85
CA THR A 92 12.37 7.84 3.05
C THR A 92 12.60 6.50 3.73
N THR A 93 12.85 6.53 5.03
CA THR A 93 12.95 5.30 5.82
C THR A 93 11.55 4.82 6.20
N PHE A 94 11.10 3.73 5.60
CA PHE A 94 9.85 3.04 5.92
C PHE A 94 10.07 1.92 6.93
N PHE A 95 11.22 1.26 6.82
CA PHE A 95 11.58 0.08 7.59
C PHE A 95 13.01 0.15 8.11
N ILE A 96 13.26 -0.46 9.26
CA ILE A 96 14.59 -0.60 9.85
C ILE A 96 14.74 -2.04 10.34
N GLN A 97 15.83 -2.71 9.98
CA GLN A 97 16.14 -4.05 10.48
C GLN A 97 17.46 -4.04 11.25
N LYS A 98 17.43 -4.56 12.48
CA LYS A 98 18.62 -4.69 13.35
C LYS A 98 18.57 -6.00 14.11
N GLY A 99 19.42 -6.95 13.72
CA GLY A 99 19.43 -8.29 14.31
C GLY A 99 18.05 -8.95 14.20
N ASN A 100 17.49 -9.36 15.33
CA ASN A 100 16.16 -9.97 15.42
C ASN A 100 15.01 -8.96 15.57
N THR A 101 15.27 -7.68 15.33
CA THR A 101 14.25 -6.63 15.40
C THR A 101 13.98 -6.09 14.00
N PHE A 102 12.70 -6.00 13.67
CA PHE A 102 12.19 -5.28 12.51
C PHE A 102 11.31 -4.13 12.99
N GLU A 103 11.51 -2.93 12.46
CA GLU A 103 10.75 -1.75 12.82
C GLU A 103 10.11 -1.15 11.57
N ARG A 104 8.80 -0.93 11.65
CA ARG A 104 8.05 -0.09 10.72
C ARG A 104 8.02 1.32 11.29
N THR A 105 8.45 2.31 10.51
CA THR A 105 8.37 3.73 10.88
C THR A 105 6.94 4.26 10.74
N GLU A 106 6.70 5.53 11.08
CA GLU A 106 5.38 6.14 10.91
C GLU A 106 5.05 6.53 9.47
N ASN A 107 6.06 6.71 8.60
CA ASN A 107 5.87 7.17 7.21
C ASN A 107 5.03 6.19 6.42
N ASN A 108 3.93 6.59 5.79
CA ASN A 108 3.08 5.68 5.00
C ASN A 108 2.69 6.33 3.67
N GLY A 109 3.45 6.05 2.62
CA GLY A 109 3.25 6.68 1.32
C GLY A 109 1.82 6.57 0.77
N ILE A 110 1.11 5.46 1.01
CA ILE A 110 -0.28 5.30 0.54
C ILE A 110 -1.22 6.19 1.34
N VAL A 111 -1.20 6.07 2.67
CA VAL A 111 -2.11 6.83 3.55
C VAL A 111 -1.81 8.33 3.49
N ASP A 112 -0.54 8.70 3.40
CA ASP A 112 -0.11 10.09 3.32
C ASP A 112 -0.55 10.73 1.99
N ASN A 113 -0.42 10.02 0.86
CA ASN A 113 -0.89 10.50 -0.44
C ASN A 113 -2.42 10.57 -0.51
N PHE A 114 -3.11 9.58 0.05
CA PHE A 114 -4.57 9.59 0.14
C PHE A 114 -5.09 10.80 0.93
N LYS A 115 -4.50 11.07 2.11
CA LYS A 115 -4.87 12.24 2.93
C LYS A 115 -4.60 13.57 2.23
N LYS A 116 -3.51 13.68 1.47
CA LYS A 116 -3.23 14.89 0.68
C LYS A 116 -4.30 15.11 -0.38
N GLY A 117 -4.69 14.06 -1.11
CA GLY A 117 -5.77 14.15 -2.10
C GLY A 117 -7.06 14.69 -1.49
N LEU A 118 -7.47 14.16 -0.33
CA LEU A 118 -8.67 14.65 0.37
C LEU A 118 -8.59 16.14 0.75
N GLN A 119 -7.40 16.64 1.12
CA GLN A 119 -7.22 18.03 1.55
C GLN A 119 -7.20 19.02 0.38
N GLU A 120 -6.80 18.57 -0.81
CA GLU A 120 -6.74 19.42 -2.00
C GLU A 120 -8.12 19.67 -2.63
N ASP A 121 -9.10 18.77 -2.40
CA ASP A 121 -10.44 18.82 -3.02
C ASP A 121 -11.49 19.64 -2.23
N GLY A 122 -11.17 20.21 -1.07
CA GLY A 122 -11.88 21.36 -0.47
C GLY A 122 -13.36 21.21 -0.02
N GLU A 123 -14.03 20.07 -0.24
CA GLU A 123 -15.42 19.80 0.16
C GLU A 123 -15.52 18.66 1.22
N GLU A 124 -14.80 18.81 2.32
CA GLU A 124 -14.29 17.69 3.14
C GLU A 124 -15.27 16.89 4.02
N GLU A 125 -16.50 17.34 4.37
CA GLU A 125 -17.31 16.57 5.35
C GLU A 125 -18.50 15.81 4.77
N LEU A 126 -19.28 16.41 3.87
CA LEU A 126 -20.42 15.74 3.24
C LEU A 126 -19.98 14.66 2.25
N ASP A 127 -18.85 14.89 1.57
CA ASP A 127 -18.28 13.94 0.61
C ASP A 127 -17.66 12.73 1.32
N LEU A 128 -17.00 12.93 2.46
CA LEU A 128 -16.40 11.82 3.23
C LEU A 128 -17.45 10.90 3.86
N GLU A 129 -18.57 11.43 4.36
CA GLU A 129 -19.67 10.59 4.86
C GLU A 129 -20.33 9.78 3.74
N MET A 130 -20.55 10.40 2.57
CA MET A 130 -21.07 9.71 1.40
C MET A 130 -20.07 8.66 0.87
N ALA A 131 -18.79 9.00 0.78
CA ALA A 131 -17.73 8.08 0.39
C ALA A 131 -17.58 6.92 1.40
N ALA A 132 -17.76 7.17 2.70
CA ALA A 132 -17.79 6.11 3.70
C ALA A 132 -19.01 5.18 3.55
N MET A 133 -20.17 5.70 3.13
CA MET A 133 -21.34 4.87 2.84
C MET A 133 -21.14 4.01 1.58
N LEU A 134 -20.43 4.52 0.58
CA LEU A 134 -20.22 3.84 -0.71
C LEU A 134 -18.99 2.91 -0.71
N PHE A 135 -17.93 3.30 0.02
CA PHE A 135 -16.60 2.69 -0.03
C PHE A 135 -16.03 2.41 1.38
N GLY A 136 -16.87 2.27 2.40
CA GLY A 136 -16.43 2.09 3.80
C GLY A 136 -15.50 0.90 4.04
N ASP A 137 -15.57 -0.12 3.18
CA ASP A 137 -14.73 -1.32 3.22
C ASP A 137 -13.38 -1.13 2.51
N ALA A 138 -13.21 -0.05 1.74
CA ALA A 138 -11.95 0.27 1.09
C ALA A 138 -10.87 0.54 2.15
N SER A 139 -9.83 -0.30 2.12
CA SER A 139 -8.78 -0.26 3.12
C SER A 139 -7.39 -0.44 2.50
N TYR A 140 -6.41 0.14 3.18
CA TYR A 140 -5.02 -0.21 3.01
C TYR A 140 -4.63 -1.23 4.08
N LYS A 141 -4.18 -2.42 3.64
CA LYS A 141 -3.67 -3.46 4.52
C LYS A 141 -2.19 -3.69 4.30
N GLN A 142 -1.41 -3.51 5.36
CA GLN A 142 -0.01 -3.90 5.41
C GLN A 142 0.10 -5.28 6.08
N THR A 143 0.83 -6.20 5.46
CA THR A 143 1.15 -7.50 6.02
C THR A 143 2.67 -7.70 6.01
N ILE A 144 3.21 -8.14 7.14
CA ILE A 144 4.64 -8.40 7.32
C ILE A 144 4.77 -9.85 7.81
N GLU A 145 5.40 -10.69 7.00
CA GLU A 145 5.61 -12.10 7.29
C GLU A 145 7.08 -12.39 7.58
N PHE A 146 7.33 -13.29 8.53
CA PHE A 146 8.67 -13.73 8.92
C PHE A 146 8.78 -15.25 8.89
N ASP A 147 9.94 -15.75 8.49
CA ASP A 147 10.26 -17.18 8.58
C ASP A 147 10.16 -17.71 10.02
N ASN A 148 10.58 -16.89 10.98
CA ASN A 148 10.62 -17.19 12.41
C ASN A 148 9.44 -16.53 13.15
N LYS A 149 9.09 -17.11 14.30
CA LYS A 149 7.95 -16.62 15.10
C LYS A 149 8.23 -15.23 15.68
N ILE A 150 7.21 -14.38 15.63
CA ILE A 150 7.11 -13.12 16.33
C ILE A 150 7.02 -13.38 17.83
N LYS A 151 7.92 -12.73 18.57
CA LYS A 151 7.94 -12.70 20.03
C LYS A 151 7.03 -11.61 20.59
N SER A 152 7.06 -10.42 20.00
CA SER A 152 6.28 -9.26 20.46
C SER A 152 6.15 -8.21 19.37
N VAL A 153 5.05 -7.46 19.40
CA VAL A 153 4.80 -6.28 18.57
C VAL A 153 4.43 -5.12 19.49
N SER A 154 5.03 -3.95 19.27
CA SER A 154 4.83 -2.80 20.16
C SER A 154 3.51 -2.07 19.93
N ASN A 155 2.99 -2.08 18.70
CA ASN A 155 1.71 -1.49 18.36
C ASN A 155 0.58 -2.54 18.52
N LYS A 156 -0.40 -2.25 19.37
CA LYS A 156 -1.54 -3.12 19.69
C LYS A 156 -2.59 -3.19 18.58
N GLU A 157 -2.53 -2.29 17.60
CA GLU A 157 -3.42 -2.30 16.43
C GLU A 157 -3.02 -3.37 15.41
N TYR A 158 -1.83 -3.97 15.54
CA TYR A 158 -1.44 -5.08 14.70
C TYR A 158 -2.10 -6.37 15.15
N VAL A 159 -2.65 -7.10 14.18
CA VAL A 159 -3.18 -8.46 14.36
C VAL A 159 -2.07 -9.46 14.03
N ILE A 160 -1.87 -10.44 14.91
CA ILE A 160 -0.87 -11.49 14.75
C ILE A 160 -1.57 -12.80 14.38
N SER A 161 -1.05 -13.51 13.37
CA SER A 161 -1.55 -14.83 12.97
C SER A 161 -1.37 -15.87 14.09
N ASP A 162 -2.16 -16.95 14.03
CA ASP A 162 -2.13 -18.04 15.01
C ASP A 162 -0.75 -18.72 15.12
N ASP A 163 -0.06 -18.88 13.99
CA ASP A 163 1.29 -19.44 13.92
C ASP A 163 2.39 -18.47 14.41
N LYS A 164 2.00 -17.22 14.65
CA LYS A 164 2.81 -16.08 15.07
C LYS A 164 3.89 -15.70 14.07
N LYS A 165 3.67 -15.88 12.77
CA LYS A 165 4.64 -15.48 11.74
C LYS A 165 4.25 -14.22 10.99
N VAL A 166 2.98 -13.84 11.03
CA VAL A 166 2.44 -12.71 10.28
C VAL A 166 1.96 -11.63 11.24
N ALA A 167 2.30 -10.39 10.94
CA ALA A 167 1.74 -9.21 11.55
C ALA A 167 1.04 -8.36 10.49
N SER A 168 -0.25 -8.06 10.70
CA SER A 168 -1.04 -7.24 9.78
C SER A 168 -1.55 -5.97 10.45
N TRP A 169 -1.57 -4.88 9.71
CA TRP A 169 -2.13 -3.59 10.12
C TRP A 169 -3.04 -3.07 9.02
N GLU A 170 -4.18 -2.54 9.40
CA GLU A 170 -5.24 -2.12 8.49
C GLU A 170 -5.67 -0.68 8.78
N TYR A 171 -5.82 0.08 7.70
CA TYR A 171 -6.27 1.46 7.70
C TYR A 171 -7.44 1.57 6.71
N ARG A 172 -8.64 1.87 7.22
CA ARG A 172 -9.82 2.09 6.38
C ARG A 172 -9.79 3.53 5.85
N LEU A 173 -9.85 3.67 4.53
CA LEU A 173 -9.55 4.93 3.85
C LEU A 173 -10.57 6.02 4.18
N PHE A 174 -11.85 5.67 4.29
CA PHE A 174 -12.94 6.64 4.48
C PHE A 174 -13.49 6.69 5.91
N ILE A 175 -12.83 6.04 6.88
CA ILE A 175 -13.31 5.96 8.25
C ILE A 175 -12.51 6.91 9.15
N LYS A 176 -13.18 7.95 9.68
CA LYS A 176 -12.54 9.04 10.45
C LYS A 176 -11.74 8.53 11.66
N GLU A 177 -12.19 7.47 12.32
CA GLU A 177 -11.47 6.87 13.47
C GLU A 177 -10.07 6.39 13.09
N ASP A 178 -9.87 5.99 11.83
CA ASP A 178 -8.60 5.45 11.36
C ASP A 178 -7.59 6.57 11.04
N PHE A 179 -8.02 7.83 10.93
CA PHE A 179 -7.17 8.94 10.47
C PHE A 179 -5.98 9.22 11.38
N ASN A 180 -6.08 8.86 12.66
CA ASN A 180 -5.00 9.01 13.62
C ASN A 180 -4.14 7.76 13.79
N LYS A 181 -4.52 6.63 13.16
CA LYS A 181 -3.74 5.40 13.20
C LYS A 181 -2.40 5.61 12.50
N LYS A 182 -1.37 4.98 13.04
CA LYS A 182 -0.02 4.98 12.46
C LYS A 182 0.51 3.56 12.36
N PRO A 183 1.16 3.17 11.26
CA PRO A 183 1.70 1.83 11.12
C PRO A 183 2.93 1.60 11.99
N LYS A 184 3.45 2.64 12.67
CA LYS A 184 4.67 2.58 13.48
C LYS A 184 4.62 1.42 14.45
N THR A 185 5.57 0.49 14.33
CA THR A 185 5.67 -0.66 15.23
C THR A 185 7.07 -1.23 15.26
N LYS A 186 7.45 -1.79 16.40
CA LYS A 186 8.65 -2.59 16.59
C LYS A 186 8.24 -4.04 16.79
N ILE A 187 8.75 -4.91 15.93
CA ILE A 187 8.53 -6.35 15.93
C ILE A 187 9.83 -7.03 16.36
N VAL A 188 9.73 -7.89 17.39
CA VAL A 188 10.85 -8.72 17.84
C VAL A 188 10.60 -10.15 17.38
N ILE A 189 11.57 -10.72 16.69
CA ILE A 189 11.54 -12.05 16.11
C ILE A 189 12.33 -13.01 17.04
N LYS A 190 11.88 -14.25 17.15
CA LYS A 190 12.54 -15.29 17.93
C LYS A 190 13.79 -15.83 17.25
#